data_AF-A0A2H3B0F2-F1
#
_entry.id   AF-A0A2H3B0F2-F1
#
_cell.length_a   1.000
_cell.length_b   1.000
_cell.length_c   1.000
_cell.angle_alpha   90.00
_cell.angle_beta   90.00
_cell.angle_gamma   90.00
#
_symmetry.space_group_name_H-M   'P 1'
#
loop_
_entity.id
_entity.type
_entity.pdbx_description
1 polymer ?
#
loop_
_entity_poly.entity_id
_entity_poly.type
_entity_poly.pdbx_seq_one_letter_code
_entity_poly.pdbx_strand_id
1 'polypeptide(L)'
;WDDCNPDWAPPVDYPIVIHGRPIPIKYYKDIYKLNKKTGNEWEKLRSVWLDWKNFVEAYQASPTPEDFWDEFSDSRGQRLKFAPIKRTLLTRRADANLVLAQQALTEYGDDFINHFSYKADGKLKRMTDVPTIARRYKEMKGISCSEDD
;
A
#
# COMPACT_ATOMS: atom_id res chain seq x y z
N TRP A 1 -6.25 7.21 9.84
CA TRP A 1 -7.66 6.77 9.73
C TRP A 1 -8.49 7.63 10.69
N ASP A 2 -9.65 8.15 10.30
CA ASP A 2 -10.57 8.80 11.24
C ASP A 2 -11.82 7.93 11.39
N ASP A 3 -11.80 7.08 12.41
CA ASP A 3 -12.92 6.22 12.82
C ASP A 3 -14.15 7.04 13.28
N CYS A 4 -14.06 8.37 13.26
CA CYS A 4 -15.16 9.29 13.61
C CYS A 4 -15.90 9.85 12.38
N ASN A 5 -15.57 9.46 11.15
CA ASN A 5 -16.34 9.93 9.98
C ASN A 5 -17.78 9.35 10.03
N PRO A 6 -18.83 10.20 10.05
CA PRO A 6 -20.22 9.75 10.08
C PRO A 6 -20.64 8.89 8.88
N ASP A 7 -19.91 8.95 7.75
CA ASP A 7 -20.12 8.06 6.61
C ASP A 7 -19.70 6.61 6.89
N TRP A 8 -19.01 6.35 8.01
CA TRP A 8 -18.51 5.04 8.43
C TRP A 8 -19.30 4.41 9.59
N ALA A 9 -20.53 4.87 9.83
CA ALA A 9 -21.48 4.20 10.72
C ALA A 9 -22.41 3.27 9.91
N PRO A 10 -21.98 2.05 9.52
CA PRO A 10 -22.83 1.16 8.75
C PRO A 10 -24.03 0.70 9.59
N PRO A 11 -25.22 0.54 8.98
CA PRO A 11 -26.32 -0.18 9.59
C PRO A 11 -25.88 -1.58 10.05
N VAL A 12 -26.55 -2.12 11.07
CA VAL A 12 -26.27 -3.44 11.66
C VAL A 12 -26.28 -4.58 10.62
N ASP A 13 -26.92 -4.35 9.47
CA ASP A 13 -27.16 -5.30 8.39
C ASP A 13 -26.03 -5.43 7.37
N TYR A 14 -24.82 -4.91 7.65
CA TYR A 14 -23.67 -4.99 6.74
C TYR A 14 -22.59 -6.01 7.17
N PRO A 15 -22.87 -7.33 7.16
CA PRO A 15 -21.80 -8.30 7.31
C PRO A 15 -21.10 -8.57 5.98
N ILE A 16 -19.78 -8.50 5.99
CA ILE A 16 -18.99 -9.17 4.94
C ILE A 16 -19.27 -10.67 5.07
N VAL A 17 -19.83 -11.28 4.02
CA VAL A 17 -20.18 -12.70 4.02
C VAL A 17 -19.04 -13.51 3.42
N ILE A 18 -18.41 -14.36 4.22
CA ILE A 18 -17.38 -15.30 3.76
C ILE A 18 -17.90 -16.72 4.00
N HIS A 19 -17.95 -17.54 2.95
CA HIS A 19 -18.55 -18.89 2.98
C HIS A 19 -19.98 -18.94 3.57
N GLY A 20 -20.82 -17.95 3.25
CA GLY A 20 -22.19 -17.88 3.74
C GLY A 20 -22.32 -17.50 5.22
N ARG A 21 -21.22 -17.08 5.87
CA ARG A 21 -21.23 -16.63 7.27
C ARG A 21 -20.95 -15.13 7.37
N PRO A 22 -21.82 -14.37 8.04
CA PRO A 22 -21.60 -12.95 8.27
C PRO A 22 -20.46 -12.73 9.28
N ILE A 23 -19.47 -11.91 8.92
CA ILE A 23 -18.35 -11.56 9.80
C ILE A 23 -18.33 -10.04 10.03
N PRO A 24 -18.51 -9.58 11.29
CA PRO A 24 -18.26 -8.18 11.64
C PRO A 24 -16.78 -7.83 11.45
N ILE A 25 -16.50 -6.69 10.80
CA ILE A 25 -15.13 -6.20 10.51
C ILE A 25 -14.28 -6.06 11.79
N LYS A 26 -14.90 -5.73 12.93
CA LYS A 26 -14.20 -5.67 14.23
C LYS A 26 -13.54 -6.99 14.66
N TYR A 27 -14.08 -8.13 14.25
CA TYR A 27 -13.52 -9.46 14.55
C TYR A 27 -12.59 -9.98 13.44
N TYR A 28 -12.40 -9.19 12.39
CA TYR A 28 -11.65 -9.59 11.20
C TYR A 28 -10.19 -9.94 11.53
N LYS A 29 -9.56 -9.15 12.41
CA LYS A 29 -8.19 -9.37 12.89
C LYS A 29 -8.05 -10.69 13.66
N ASP A 30 -9.05 -11.05 14.47
CA ASP A 30 -9.01 -12.24 15.33
C ASP A 30 -9.32 -13.53 14.54
N ILE A 31 -10.18 -13.45 13.53
CA ILE A 31 -10.58 -14.60 12.71
C ILE A 31 -9.46 -15.02 11.74
N TYR A 32 -8.74 -14.04 11.18
CA TYR A 32 -7.75 -14.32 10.13
C TYR A 32 -6.29 -14.32 10.60
N LYS A 33 -5.90 -13.65 11.70
CA LYS A 33 -4.51 -13.74 12.18
C LYS A 33 -4.13 -15.08 12.81
N LEU A 34 -5.10 -15.84 13.31
CA LEU A 34 -4.85 -16.98 14.21
C LEU A 34 -5.06 -18.35 13.58
N ASN A 35 -5.70 -18.43 12.42
CA ASN A 35 -6.12 -19.72 11.89
C ASN A 35 -5.21 -20.18 10.75
N LYS A 36 -4.25 -21.07 11.08
CA LYS A 36 -3.40 -21.76 10.08
C LYS A 36 -4.19 -22.64 9.09
N LYS A 37 -5.49 -22.87 9.31
CA LYS A 37 -6.36 -23.67 8.44
C LYS A 37 -7.11 -22.86 7.38
N THR A 38 -7.30 -21.56 7.61
CA THR A 38 -7.63 -20.61 6.53
C THR A 38 -6.31 -20.26 5.87
N GLY A 39 -6.10 -20.66 4.62
CA GLY A 39 -4.87 -20.44 3.88
C GLY A 39 -4.59 -18.96 3.57
N ASN A 40 -3.97 -18.68 2.43
CA ASN A 40 -3.55 -17.33 2.04
C ASN A 40 -4.72 -16.41 1.64
N GLU A 41 -5.96 -16.64 2.11
CA GLU A 41 -7.12 -15.80 1.75
C GLU A 41 -6.96 -14.36 2.25
N TRP A 42 -6.40 -14.16 3.46
CA TRP A 42 -6.10 -12.82 3.95
C TRP A 42 -5.08 -12.09 3.09
N GLU A 43 -3.98 -12.75 2.73
CA GLU A 43 -2.96 -12.16 1.86
C GLU A 43 -3.54 -11.78 0.49
N LYS A 44 -4.42 -12.64 -0.07
CA LYS A 44 -5.14 -12.34 -1.32
C LYS A 44 -6.05 -11.13 -1.17
N LEU A 45 -6.88 -11.09 -0.12
CA LEU A 45 -7.78 -9.95 0.10
C LEU A 45 -7.00 -8.67 0.33
N ARG A 46 -5.97 -8.71 1.18
CA ARG A 46 -5.09 -7.58 1.44
C ARG A 46 -4.43 -7.09 0.15
N SER A 47 -3.96 -7.98 -0.71
CA SER A 47 -3.38 -7.61 -2.02
C SER A 47 -4.42 -6.94 -2.92
N VAL A 48 -5.63 -7.48 -3.02
CA VAL A 48 -6.72 -6.88 -3.83
C VAL A 48 -7.09 -5.50 -3.29
N TRP A 49 -7.18 -5.36 -1.97
CA TRP A 49 -7.45 -4.08 -1.33
C TRP A 49 -6.34 -3.07 -1.62
N LEU A 50 -5.08 -3.48 -1.50
CA LEU A 50 -3.93 -2.60 -1.76
C LEU A 50 -3.91 -2.14 -3.22
N ASP A 51 -4.26 -3.03 -4.17
CA ASP A 51 -4.39 -2.66 -5.58
C ASP A 51 -5.46 -1.57 -5.79
N TRP A 52 -6.61 -1.71 -5.13
CA TRP A 52 -7.68 -0.71 -5.18
C TRP A 52 -7.28 0.61 -4.51
N LYS A 53 -6.61 0.55 -3.35
CA LYS A 53 -6.08 1.74 -2.67
C LYS A 53 -5.17 2.52 -3.61
N ASN A 54 -4.19 1.86 -4.24
CA ASN A 54 -3.27 2.50 -5.18
C ASN A 54 -4.00 3.14 -6.38
N PHE A 55 -5.04 2.48 -6.89
CA PHE A 55 -5.87 3.02 -7.97
C PHE A 55 -6.59 4.30 -7.54
N VAL A 56 -7.24 4.27 -6.37
CA VAL A 56 -8.01 5.41 -5.84
C VAL A 56 -7.09 6.57 -5.50
N GLU A 57 -5.93 6.32 -4.89
CA GLU A 57 -4.92 7.34 -4.61
C GLU A 57 -4.43 8.02 -5.90
N ALA A 58 -4.16 7.24 -6.96
CA ALA A 58 -3.78 7.80 -8.25
C ALA A 58 -4.90 8.62 -8.88
N TYR A 59 -6.15 8.15 -8.80
CA TYR A 59 -7.33 8.88 -9.29
C TYR A 59 -7.56 10.20 -8.55
N GLN A 60 -7.37 10.21 -7.23
CA GLN A 60 -7.50 11.41 -6.40
C GLN A 60 -6.33 12.39 -6.56
N ALA A 61 -5.15 11.89 -6.93
CA ALA A 61 -3.98 12.72 -7.20
C ALA A 61 -4.03 13.41 -8.58
N SER A 62 -4.88 12.92 -9.50
CA SER A 62 -5.10 13.58 -10.78
C SER A 62 -5.85 14.91 -10.59
N PRO A 63 -5.49 15.99 -11.32
CA PRO A 63 -6.15 17.29 -11.17
C PRO A 63 -7.65 17.24 -11.48
N THR A 64 -8.03 16.44 -12.48
CA THR A 64 -9.40 16.14 -12.85
C THR A 64 -9.61 14.65 -13.14
N PRO A 65 -10.86 14.14 -13.05
CA PRO A 65 -11.20 12.81 -13.53
C PRO A 65 -10.79 12.55 -14.98
N GLU A 66 -10.93 13.56 -15.84
CA GLU A 66 -10.59 13.50 -17.25
C GLU A 66 -9.08 13.27 -17.45
N ASP A 67 -8.24 13.98 -16.70
CA ASP A 67 -6.78 13.79 -16.76
C ASP A 67 -6.37 12.35 -16.42
N PHE A 68 -7.01 11.76 -15.41
CA PHE A 68 -6.76 10.36 -15.06
C PHE A 68 -7.12 9.43 -16.23
N TRP A 69 -8.29 9.63 -16.83
CA TRP A 69 -8.74 8.77 -17.91
C TRP A 69 -8.01 9.01 -19.22
N ASP A 70 -7.54 10.23 -19.50
CA ASP A 70 -6.68 10.54 -20.65
C ASP A 70 -5.35 9.80 -20.51
N GLU A 71 -4.79 9.77 -19.30
CA GLU A 71 -3.57 9.02 -19.00
C GLU A 71 -3.77 7.50 -19.13
N PHE A 72 -4.93 7.00 -18.70
CA PHE A 72 -5.28 5.59 -18.71
C PHE A 72 -6.27 5.22 -19.83
N SER A 73 -6.12 5.84 -21.00
CA SER A 73 -6.80 5.44 -22.23
C SER A 73 -5.80 4.98 -23.29
N ASP A 74 -6.26 4.11 -24.20
CA ASP A 74 -5.47 3.72 -25.36
C ASP A 74 -5.44 4.81 -26.44
N SER A 75 -4.70 4.56 -27.52
CA SER A 75 -4.59 5.50 -28.64
C SER A 75 -5.90 5.79 -29.38
N ARG A 76 -6.98 5.06 -29.08
CA ARG A 76 -8.33 5.26 -29.62
C ARG A 76 -9.24 5.97 -28.62
N GLY A 77 -8.72 6.43 -27.48
CA GLY A 77 -9.48 7.06 -26.40
C GLY A 77 -10.32 6.08 -25.59
N GLN A 78 -10.06 4.77 -25.68
CA GLN A 78 -10.77 3.78 -24.88
C GLN A 78 -10.05 3.58 -23.55
N ARG A 79 -10.80 3.69 -22.45
CA ARG A 79 -10.27 3.49 -21.10
C ARG A 79 -9.68 2.09 -20.95
N LEU A 80 -8.48 2.03 -20.40
CA LEU A 80 -7.79 0.79 -20.08
C LEU A 80 -8.56 0.01 -19.01
N LYS A 81 -8.46 -1.32 -19.08
CA LYS A 81 -8.96 -2.18 -18.00
C LYS A 81 -8.08 -2.05 -16.76
N PHE A 82 -8.61 -2.48 -15.62
CA PHE A 82 -7.93 -2.39 -14.32
C PHE A 82 -6.52 -3.00 -14.31
N ALA A 83 -6.31 -4.19 -14.91
CA ALA A 83 -5.02 -4.86 -14.86
C ALA A 83 -3.86 -4.08 -15.52
N PRO A 84 -4.02 -3.50 -16.73
CA PRO A 84 -3.06 -2.55 -17.30
C PRO A 84 -2.78 -1.32 -16.42
N ILE A 85 -3.81 -0.72 -15.85
CA ILE A 85 -3.68 0.45 -14.97
C ILE A 85 -2.87 0.08 -13.73
N LYS A 86 -3.26 -1.01 -13.04
CA LYS A 86 -2.54 -1.58 -11.90
C LYS A 86 -1.06 -1.78 -12.22
N ARG A 87 -0.73 -2.41 -13.35
CA ARG A 87 0.67 -2.66 -13.72
C ARG A 87 1.45 -1.35 -13.84
N THR A 88 0.87 -0.35 -14.49
CA THR A 88 1.49 0.97 -14.65
C THR A 88 1.73 1.64 -13.30
N LEU A 89 0.74 1.63 -12.41
CA LEU A 89 0.85 2.20 -11.06
C LEU A 89 1.91 1.48 -10.21
N LEU A 90 1.97 0.15 -10.29
CA LEU A 90 2.99 -0.63 -9.58
C LEU A 90 4.41 -0.32 -10.08
N THR A 91 4.60 -0.19 -11.40
CA THR A 91 5.89 0.21 -11.97
C THR A 91 6.30 1.60 -11.48
N ARG A 92 5.39 2.59 -11.54
CA ARG A 92 5.68 3.94 -11.04
C ARG A 92 6.08 3.96 -9.57
N ARG A 93 5.38 3.18 -8.73
CA ARG A 93 5.71 3.06 -7.31
C ARG A 93 7.08 2.43 -7.10
N ALA A 94 7.41 1.39 -7.87
CA ALA A 94 8.73 0.77 -7.82
C ALA A 94 9.84 1.75 -8.21
N ASP A 95 9.64 2.52 -9.29
CA ASP A 95 10.59 3.52 -9.77
C ASP A 95 10.76 4.65 -8.75
N ALA A 96 9.68 5.18 -8.19
CA ALA A 96 9.72 6.21 -7.15
C ALA A 96 10.47 5.72 -5.88
N ASN A 97 10.21 4.48 -5.46
CA ASN A 97 10.93 3.88 -4.33
C ASN A 97 12.41 3.70 -4.63
N LEU A 98 12.78 3.32 -5.86
CA LEU A 98 14.17 3.21 -6.28
C LEU A 98 14.89 4.56 -6.17
N VAL A 99 14.27 5.62 -6.67
CA VAL A 99 14.82 6.99 -6.59
C VAL A 99 15.03 7.40 -5.14
N LEU A 100 14.04 7.19 -4.27
CA LEU A 100 14.15 7.53 -2.85
C LEU A 100 15.23 6.70 -2.13
N ALA A 101 15.34 5.41 -2.43
CA ALA A 101 16.36 4.56 -1.85
C ALA A 101 17.77 4.98 -2.30
N GLN A 102 17.93 5.37 -3.57
CA GLN A 102 19.19 5.92 -4.08
C GLN A 102 19.54 7.26 -3.44
N GLN A 103 18.54 8.13 -3.23
CA GLN A 103 18.72 9.40 -2.51
C GLN A 103 19.17 9.15 -1.07
N ALA A 104 18.54 8.21 -0.36
CA ALA A 104 18.95 7.82 0.99
C ALA A 104 20.40 7.27 1.00
N LEU A 105 20.77 6.44 0.03
CA LEU A 105 22.15 5.93 -0.06
C LEU A 105 23.16 7.05 -0.32
N THR A 106 22.80 8.01 -1.18
CA THR A 106 23.68 9.13 -1.54
C THR A 106 23.83 10.12 -0.38
N GLU A 107 22.75 10.42 0.33
CA GLU A 107 22.76 11.39 1.42
C GLU A 107 23.47 10.87 2.66
N TYR A 108 23.19 9.63 3.06
CA TYR A 108 23.73 9.08 4.30
C TYR A 108 25.08 8.38 4.11
N GLY A 109 25.44 7.97 2.89
CA GLY A 109 26.76 7.42 2.57
C GLY A 109 27.25 6.36 3.56
N ASP A 110 28.37 6.65 4.22
CA ASP A 110 28.98 5.76 5.23
C ASP A 110 28.13 5.61 6.50
N ASP A 111 27.32 6.62 6.83
CA ASP A 111 26.42 6.62 7.98
C ASP A 111 25.10 5.86 7.70
N PHE A 112 24.90 5.36 6.47
CA PHE A 112 23.67 4.68 6.06
C PHE A 112 23.28 3.54 7.00
N ILE A 113 24.26 2.76 7.50
CA ILE A 113 23.96 1.64 8.40
C ILE A 113 23.40 2.09 9.76
N ASN A 114 23.71 3.29 10.23
CA ASN A 114 23.20 3.78 11.51
C ASN A 114 21.73 4.19 11.40
N HIS A 115 21.29 4.62 10.22
CA HIS A 115 19.91 5.06 9.98
C HIS A 115 19.03 3.95 9.39
N PHE A 116 19.57 3.14 8.48
CA PHE A 116 18.86 2.13 7.68
C PHE A 116 19.34 0.72 8.01
N SER A 117 19.10 0.30 9.26
CA SER A 117 19.43 -1.04 9.72
C SER A 117 18.39 -1.58 10.71
N TYR A 118 18.47 -2.88 10.96
CA TYR A 118 17.69 -3.57 11.97
C TYR A 118 18.59 -4.52 12.75
N LYS A 119 18.20 -4.84 14.00
CA LYS A 119 18.91 -5.83 14.80
C LYS A 119 18.38 -7.21 14.48
N ALA A 120 19.28 -8.13 14.17
CA ALA A 120 19.00 -9.55 14.04
C ALA A 120 20.15 -10.35 14.66
N ASP A 121 19.83 -11.29 15.54
CA ASP A 121 20.81 -12.14 16.24
C ASP A 121 21.87 -11.33 17.01
N GLY A 122 21.45 -10.21 17.62
CA GLY A 122 22.34 -9.29 18.34
C GLY A 122 23.27 -8.46 17.47
N LYS A 123 23.24 -8.64 16.14
CA LYS A 123 24.06 -7.89 15.18
C LYS A 123 23.21 -6.88 14.42
N LEU A 124 23.81 -5.74 14.11
CA LEU A 124 23.20 -4.72 13.25
C LEU A 124 23.32 -5.16 11.79
N LYS A 125 22.20 -5.31 11.09
CA LYS A 125 22.15 -5.66 9.67
C LYS A 125 21.61 -4.48 8.85
N ARG A 126 22.33 -4.12 7.80
CA ARG A 126 21.91 -3.09 6.82
C ARG A 126 20.63 -3.51 6.10
N MET A 127 19.71 -2.57 5.90
CA MET A 127 18.54 -2.77 5.04
C MET A 127 18.96 -2.84 3.56
N THR A 128 18.39 -3.79 2.83
CA THR A 128 18.61 -3.97 1.38
C THR A 128 17.33 -3.85 0.57
N ASP A 129 16.18 -3.97 1.21
CA ASP A 129 14.88 -3.90 0.56
C ASP A 129 14.52 -2.45 0.21
N VAL A 130 14.38 -2.17 -1.10
CA VAL A 130 14.16 -0.82 -1.64
C VAL A 130 12.89 -0.16 -1.11
N PRO A 131 11.70 -0.80 -1.10
CA PRO A 131 10.50 -0.24 -0.48
C PRO A 131 10.70 0.10 1.00
N THR A 132 11.35 -0.78 1.77
CA THR A 132 11.61 -0.54 3.20
C THR A 132 12.52 0.66 3.41
N ILE A 133 13.58 0.80 2.61
CA ILE A 133 14.49 1.95 2.66
C ILE A 133 13.74 3.23 2.30
N ALA A 134 12.98 3.23 1.19
CA ALA A 134 12.22 4.39 0.73
C ALA A 134 11.20 4.85 1.77
N ARG A 135 10.47 3.92 2.41
CA ARG A 135 9.52 4.24 3.49
C ARG A 135 10.23 4.91 4.67
N ARG A 136 11.32 4.32 5.15
CA ARG A 136 12.07 4.88 6.29
C ARG A 136 12.69 6.24 5.97
N TYR A 137 13.13 6.44 4.73
CA TYR A 137 13.62 7.73 4.28
C TYR A 137 12.53 8.81 4.29
N LYS A 138 11.30 8.49 3.83
CA LYS A 138 10.15 9.40 3.94
C LYS A 138 9.83 9.78 5.39
N GLU A 139 9.80 8.79 6.29
CA GLU A 139 9.57 9.00 7.72
C GLU A 139 10.60 9.97 8.32
N MET A 140 11.89 9.75 8.03
CA MET A 140 12.97 10.61 8.51
C MET A 140 12.89 12.05 7.96
N LYS A 141 12.38 12.21 6.74
CA LYS A 141 12.19 13.52 6.10
C LYS A 141 10.91 14.23 6.53
N GLY A 142 10.07 13.61 7.37
CA GLY A 142 8.77 14.16 7.75
C GLY A 142 7.79 14.25 6.58
N ILE A 143 8.04 13.54 5.48
CA ILE A 143 7.11 13.43 4.35
C ILE A 143 6.03 12.48 4.83
N SER A 144 4.81 12.97 5.07
CA SER A 144 3.72 12.16 5.63
C SER A 144 3.54 10.88 4.81
N CYS A 145 3.97 9.76 5.37
CA CYS A 145 3.52 8.44 4.93
C CYS A 145 2.07 8.34 5.37
N SER A 146 1.12 8.40 4.44
CA SER A 146 -0.24 7.97 4.73
C SER A 146 -0.16 6.56 5.32
N GLU A 147 -0.64 6.44 6.55
CA GLU A 147 -0.36 5.34 7.46
C GLU A 147 -0.69 3.97 6.84
N ASP A 148 0.15 3.00 7.18
CA ASP A 148 0.01 1.55 7.00
C ASP A 148 0.07 1.01 5.56
N ASP A 149 1.32 0.72 5.15
CA ASP A 149 1.69 -0.28 4.14
C ASP A 149 1.75 -1.70 4.74
#